data_AF-A0A976L3C9-F1
#
_entry.id   AF-A0A976L3C9-F1
#
_cell.length_a   1.000
_cell.length_b   1.000
_cell.length_c   1.000
_cell.angle_alpha   90.00
_cell.angle_beta   90.00
_cell.angle_gamma   90.00
#
_symmetry.space_group_name_H-M   'P 1'
#
loop_
_entity.id
_entity.type
_entity.pdbx_description
1 polymer ?
#
loop_
_entity_poly.entity_id
_entity_poly.type
_entity_poly.pdbx_seq_one_letter_code
_entity_poly.pdbx_strand_id
1 'polypeptide(L)'
;MRYFNKKKDQEKAMFGLYVNCFILYSMETFEQKRDFNQEMEMARIPPMILELRHPVEKILEQISPLLESGEVELIIGDDASGRIPTAIFRKIFDLAYKERGFPTPETRFLSGSRYLKDEVKEEKKKKIAEYLEQVLIDIEKKFGRPLHKVLVVTDVIKTGHSLDPIIEVLNEMGIAGEVVSVSVLDGEPVVEEIKNRWKVPVHLGADYLPDIYGQQKLSGVVKQESRLFAETYKNAWGVGAEEGEKTQEQINKARDIADNLAVEVYTKWKTTHT
;
A
#
# COMPACT_ATOMS: atom_id res chain seq x y z
N MET A 1 7.02 -65.12 43.63
CA MET A 1 7.14 -63.68 43.99
C MET A 1 7.16 -62.83 42.73
N ARG A 2 6.02 -62.28 42.29
CA ARG A 2 5.92 -61.25 41.23
C ARG A 2 4.84 -60.23 41.64
N TYR A 3 5.05 -59.56 42.78
CA TYR A 3 4.10 -58.58 43.34
C TYR A 3 4.72 -57.18 43.54
N PHE A 4 5.78 -56.86 42.82
CA PHE A 4 6.42 -55.54 42.84
C PHE A 4 6.55 -54.99 41.41
N ASN A 5 5.50 -54.32 40.93
CA ASN A 5 5.64 -53.23 39.93
C ASN A 5 4.37 -52.37 39.72
N LYS A 6 3.20 -52.78 40.21
CA LYS A 6 1.93 -52.06 39.98
C LYS A 6 1.94 -50.59 40.39
N LYS A 7 2.63 -50.22 41.48
CA LYS A 7 2.68 -48.83 41.95
C LYS A 7 3.48 -47.90 41.01
N LYS A 8 4.59 -48.40 40.46
CA LYS A 8 5.46 -47.64 39.55
C LYS A 8 4.81 -47.44 38.18
N ASP A 9 4.03 -48.42 37.75
CA ASP A 9 3.24 -48.32 36.51
C ASP A 9 2.06 -47.36 36.67
N GLN A 10 1.42 -47.31 37.85
CA GLN A 10 0.37 -46.33 38.16
C GLN A 10 0.89 -44.90 38.23
N GLU A 11 2.04 -44.67 38.86
CA GLU A 11 2.67 -43.33 38.94
C GLU A 11 3.08 -42.83 37.55
N LYS A 12 3.61 -43.70 36.67
CA LYS A 12 3.90 -43.35 35.27
C LYS A 12 2.65 -43.03 34.45
N ALA A 13 1.57 -43.80 34.61
CA ALA A 13 0.32 -43.55 33.91
C ALA A 13 -0.32 -42.22 34.35
N MET A 14 -0.31 -41.93 35.65
CA MET A 14 -0.76 -40.64 36.20
C MET A 14 0.08 -39.49 35.66
N PHE A 15 1.42 -39.60 35.68
CA PHE A 15 2.29 -38.55 35.16
C PHE A 15 2.03 -38.29 33.66
N GLY A 16 1.82 -39.34 32.85
CA GLY A 16 1.45 -39.20 31.44
C GLY A 16 0.11 -38.47 31.23
N LEU A 17 -0.89 -38.75 32.06
CA LEU A 17 -2.19 -38.05 32.03
C LEU A 17 -2.06 -36.57 32.40
N TYR A 18 -1.25 -36.24 33.42
CA TYR A 18 -1.01 -34.85 33.82
C TYR A 18 -0.26 -34.06 32.75
N VAL A 19 0.77 -34.64 32.12
CA VAL A 19 1.51 -33.98 31.03
C VAL A 19 0.60 -33.76 29.82
N ASN A 20 -0.22 -34.75 29.45
CA ASN A 20 -1.16 -34.60 28.34
C ASN A 20 -2.25 -33.55 28.64
N CYS A 21 -2.82 -33.52 29.85
CA CYS A 21 -3.79 -32.48 30.23
C CYS A 21 -3.15 -31.08 30.24
N PHE A 22 -1.92 -30.94 30.73
CA PHE A 22 -1.22 -29.66 30.72
C PHE A 22 -0.91 -29.19 29.29
N ILE A 23 -0.48 -30.10 28.40
CA ILE A 23 -0.25 -29.79 26.99
C ILE A 23 -1.56 -29.34 26.33
N LEU A 24 -2.66 -30.08 26.51
CA LEU A 24 -3.97 -29.72 25.94
C LEU A 24 -4.47 -28.37 26.46
N TYR A 25 -4.39 -28.11 27.77
CA TYR A 25 -4.77 -26.82 28.35
C TYR A 25 -3.86 -25.66 27.85
N SER A 26 -2.56 -25.91 27.70
CA SER A 26 -1.63 -24.94 27.15
C SER A 26 -1.88 -24.65 25.66
N MET A 27 -2.34 -25.65 24.91
CA MET A 27 -2.72 -25.50 23.49
C MET A 27 -4.03 -24.73 23.35
N GLU A 28 -5.07 -25.05 24.12
CA GLU A 28 -6.34 -24.31 24.10
C GLU A 28 -6.13 -22.83 24.48
N THR A 29 -5.34 -22.55 25.51
CA THR A 29 -5.03 -21.17 25.91
C THR A 29 -4.16 -20.43 24.90
N PHE A 30 -3.32 -21.13 24.14
CA PHE A 30 -2.54 -20.55 23.05
C PHE A 30 -3.42 -20.24 21.83
N GLU A 31 -4.30 -21.16 21.43
CA GLU A 31 -5.26 -20.96 20.34
C GLU A 31 -6.23 -19.82 20.65
N GLN A 32 -6.80 -19.77 21.86
CA GLN A 32 -7.67 -18.67 22.29
C GLN A 32 -6.97 -17.30 22.27
N LYS A 33 -5.70 -17.23 22.70
CA LYS A 33 -4.90 -15.99 22.62
C LYS A 33 -4.62 -15.59 21.17
N ARG A 34 -4.38 -16.56 20.29
CA ARG A 34 -4.14 -16.33 18.86
C ARG A 34 -5.37 -15.72 18.20
N ASP A 35 -6.55 -16.29 18.45
CA ASP A 35 -7.80 -15.84 17.86
C ASP A 35 -8.22 -14.46 18.39
N PHE A 36 -8.05 -14.21 19.71
CA PHE A 36 -8.32 -12.89 20.30
C PHE A 36 -7.44 -11.78 19.70
N ASN A 37 -6.14 -12.04 19.52
CA ASN A 37 -5.24 -11.07 18.90
C ASN A 37 -5.64 -10.77 17.45
N GLN A 38 -6.11 -11.78 16.72
CA GLN A 38 -6.57 -11.64 15.34
C GLN A 38 -7.85 -10.79 15.23
N GLU A 39 -8.83 -11.02 16.10
CA GLU A 39 -10.04 -10.20 16.17
C GLU A 39 -9.71 -8.73 16.47
N MET A 40 -8.78 -8.48 17.41
CA MET A 40 -8.32 -7.13 17.69
C MET A 40 -7.60 -6.49 16.50
N GLU A 41 -6.74 -7.21 15.77
CA GLU A 41 -6.10 -6.70 14.55
C GLU A 41 -7.17 -6.34 13.50
N MET A 42 -8.14 -7.22 13.25
CA MET A 42 -9.23 -6.99 12.31
C MET A 42 -10.13 -5.80 12.69
N ALA A 43 -10.29 -5.53 13.99
CA ALA A 43 -11.02 -4.38 14.50
C ALA A 43 -10.25 -3.05 14.33
N ARG A 44 -8.93 -3.08 14.19
CA ARG A 44 -8.07 -1.90 13.99
C ARG A 44 -7.99 -1.42 12.54
N ILE A 45 -8.23 -2.30 11.57
CA ILE A 45 -8.15 -1.95 10.14
C ILE A 45 -9.09 -0.78 9.77
N PRO A 46 -10.39 -0.77 10.16
CA PRO A 46 -11.28 0.31 9.76
C PRO A 46 -10.84 1.70 10.27
N PRO A 47 -10.53 1.90 11.57
CA PRO A 47 -10.02 3.18 12.05
C PRO A 47 -8.80 3.70 11.27
N MET A 48 -7.81 2.84 11.00
CA MET A 48 -6.57 3.23 10.29
C MET A 48 -6.82 3.75 8.87
N ILE A 49 -7.77 3.16 8.15
CA ILE A 49 -8.09 3.58 6.78
C ILE A 49 -9.01 4.79 6.80
N LEU A 50 -9.97 4.86 7.73
CA LEU A 50 -10.88 5.99 7.85
C LEU A 50 -10.18 7.29 8.25
N GLU A 51 -9.04 7.21 8.94
CA GLU A 51 -8.17 8.35 9.20
C GLU A 51 -7.71 9.05 7.91
N LEU A 52 -7.60 8.31 6.80
CA LEU A 52 -7.20 8.87 5.49
C LEU A 52 -8.25 9.79 4.87
N ARG A 53 -9.47 9.84 5.41
CA ARG A 53 -10.57 10.67 4.89
C ARG A 53 -10.15 12.12 4.70
N HIS A 54 -9.71 12.77 5.76
CA HIS A 54 -9.40 14.20 5.72
C HIS A 54 -8.20 14.51 4.80
N PRO A 55 -7.08 13.75 4.88
CA PRO A 55 -5.99 13.90 3.90
C PRO A 55 -6.45 13.75 2.45
N VAL A 56 -7.27 12.74 2.15
CA VAL A 56 -7.75 12.48 0.79
C VAL A 56 -8.68 13.61 0.31
N GLU A 57 -9.59 14.10 1.15
CA GLU A 57 -10.44 15.26 0.84
C GLU A 57 -9.61 16.49 0.47
N LYS A 58 -8.59 16.81 1.26
CA LYS A 58 -7.71 17.96 1.01
C LYS A 58 -6.90 17.81 -0.28
N ILE A 59 -6.41 16.59 -0.58
CA ILE A 59 -5.72 16.33 -1.85
C ILE A 59 -6.69 16.49 -3.01
N LEU A 60 -7.92 15.98 -2.85
CA LEU A 60 -8.94 16.01 -3.89
C LEU A 60 -9.28 17.43 -4.34
N GLU A 61 -9.32 18.38 -3.40
CA GLU A 61 -9.44 19.81 -3.69
C GLU A 61 -8.27 20.35 -4.54
N GLN A 62 -7.04 19.90 -4.27
CA GLN A 62 -5.84 20.34 -5.00
C GLN A 62 -5.76 19.74 -6.42
N ILE A 63 -6.19 18.50 -6.58
CA ILE A 63 -6.15 17.78 -7.88
C ILE A 63 -7.47 17.84 -8.66
N SER A 64 -8.44 18.64 -8.21
CA SER A 64 -9.73 18.77 -8.88
C SER A 64 -9.61 19.11 -10.38
N PRO A 65 -8.66 19.98 -10.82
CA PRO A 65 -8.51 20.27 -12.25
C PRO A 65 -8.10 19.03 -13.07
N LEU A 66 -7.36 18.08 -12.46
CA LEU A 66 -6.97 16.84 -13.13
C LEU A 66 -8.17 15.90 -13.34
N LEU A 67 -9.11 15.88 -12.39
CA LEU A 67 -10.33 15.08 -12.51
C LEU A 67 -11.28 15.65 -13.56
N GLU A 68 -11.30 16.96 -13.70
CA GLU A 68 -12.14 17.68 -14.64
C GLU A 68 -11.59 17.62 -16.07
N SER A 69 -10.27 17.70 -16.24
CA SER A 69 -9.64 17.72 -17.55
C SER A 69 -9.56 16.34 -18.23
N GLY A 70 -9.60 15.26 -17.45
CA GLY A 70 -9.42 13.90 -17.98
C GLY A 70 -7.99 13.60 -18.45
N GLU A 71 -7.01 14.41 -18.05
CA GLU A 71 -5.64 14.34 -18.59
C GLU A 71 -4.78 13.23 -17.99
N VAL A 72 -5.06 12.80 -16.77
CA VAL A 72 -4.31 11.69 -16.13
C VAL A 72 -4.67 10.38 -16.82
N GLU A 73 -3.67 9.70 -17.38
CA GLU A 73 -3.84 8.45 -18.13
C GLU A 73 -3.18 7.26 -17.42
N LEU A 74 -2.23 7.55 -16.53
CA LEU A 74 -1.50 6.55 -15.74
C LEU A 74 -1.36 7.01 -14.28
N ILE A 75 -1.69 6.12 -13.35
CA ILE A 75 -1.42 6.25 -11.92
C ILE A 75 -0.31 5.27 -11.55
N ILE A 76 0.77 5.77 -10.95
CA ILE A 76 1.88 4.95 -10.43
C ILE A 76 1.85 5.00 -8.90
N GLY A 77 1.47 3.90 -8.27
CA GLY A 77 1.54 3.76 -6.81
C GLY A 77 2.89 3.28 -6.31
N ASP A 78 3.35 3.75 -5.14
CA ASP A 78 4.48 3.13 -4.44
C ASP A 78 4.09 1.70 -4.03
N ASP A 79 4.84 0.72 -4.54
CA ASP A 79 4.58 -0.71 -4.40
C ASP A 79 4.92 -1.24 -2.99
N ALA A 80 4.22 -0.73 -1.99
CA ALA A 80 4.08 -1.26 -0.64
C ALA A 80 3.09 -0.37 0.11
N SER A 81 3.60 0.63 0.83
CA SER A 81 2.80 1.48 1.71
C SER A 81 1.83 2.39 0.93
N GLY A 82 2.19 2.77 -0.30
CA GLY A 82 1.33 3.54 -1.20
C GLY A 82 0.13 2.78 -1.78
N ARG A 83 -0.01 1.46 -1.58
CA ARG A 83 -1.07 0.66 -2.23
C ARG A 83 -2.49 1.06 -1.83
N ILE A 84 -2.73 1.31 -0.54
CA ILE A 84 -4.06 1.72 -0.06
C ILE A 84 -4.42 3.13 -0.58
N PRO A 85 -3.56 4.15 -0.41
CA PRO A 85 -3.80 5.45 -1.04
C PRO A 85 -4.01 5.37 -2.56
N THR A 86 -3.21 4.57 -3.26
CA THR A 86 -3.34 4.39 -4.71
C THR A 86 -4.69 3.76 -5.08
N ALA A 87 -5.18 2.79 -4.31
CA ALA A 87 -6.51 2.21 -4.53
C ALA A 87 -7.62 3.26 -4.36
N ILE A 88 -7.52 4.10 -3.33
CA ILE A 88 -8.46 5.21 -3.10
C ILE A 88 -8.48 6.16 -4.30
N PHE A 89 -7.31 6.68 -4.71
CA PHE A 89 -7.24 7.63 -5.82
C PHE A 89 -7.65 6.99 -7.15
N ARG A 90 -7.23 5.76 -7.44
CA ARG A 90 -7.71 5.01 -8.61
C ARG A 90 -9.23 4.98 -8.65
N LYS A 91 -9.89 4.64 -7.53
CA LYS A 91 -11.35 4.57 -7.46
C LYS A 91 -12.01 5.93 -7.67
N ILE A 92 -11.45 6.99 -7.10
CA ILE A 92 -11.92 8.38 -7.31
C ILE A 92 -11.84 8.76 -8.80
N PHE A 93 -10.68 8.53 -9.44
CA PHE A 93 -10.50 8.78 -10.87
C PHE A 93 -11.45 7.93 -11.73
N ASP A 94 -11.60 6.64 -11.42
CA ASP A 94 -12.54 5.75 -12.10
C ASP A 94 -13.98 6.29 -12.07
N LEU A 95 -14.43 6.78 -10.91
CA LEU A 95 -15.77 7.37 -10.75
C LEU A 95 -15.89 8.67 -11.55
N ALA A 96 -14.95 9.60 -11.37
CA ALA A 96 -14.95 10.90 -12.02
C ALA A 96 -14.92 10.81 -13.54
N TYR A 97 -14.08 9.93 -14.07
CA TYR A 97 -13.87 9.77 -15.50
C TYR A 97 -15.04 9.05 -16.17
N LYS A 98 -15.56 7.97 -15.55
CA LYS A 98 -16.76 7.27 -16.08
C LYS A 98 -17.96 8.20 -16.18
N GLU A 99 -18.16 9.05 -15.18
CA GLU A 99 -19.25 10.02 -15.17
C GLU A 99 -19.13 11.04 -16.31
N ARG A 100 -17.90 11.43 -16.66
CA ARG A 100 -17.60 12.42 -17.72
C ARG A 100 -17.36 11.79 -19.09
N GLY A 101 -17.39 10.47 -19.21
CA GLY A 101 -17.12 9.76 -20.46
C GLY A 101 -15.65 9.70 -20.85
N PHE A 102 -14.71 9.93 -19.93
CA PHE A 102 -13.28 9.77 -20.17
C PHE A 102 -12.83 8.30 -20.00
N PRO A 103 -11.81 7.83 -20.74
CA PRO A 103 -11.22 6.52 -20.50
C PRO A 103 -10.48 6.51 -19.16
N THR A 104 -10.76 5.54 -18.29
CA THR A 104 -10.16 5.53 -16.94
C THR A 104 -8.63 5.37 -16.99
N PRO A 105 -7.88 5.98 -16.04
CA PRO A 105 -6.44 5.83 -16.00
C PRO A 105 -6.03 4.37 -15.78
N GLU A 106 -4.93 3.94 -16.40
CA GLU A 106 -4.28 2.70 -16.00
C GLU A 106 -3.62 2.87 -14.64
N THR A 107 -3.48 1.78 -13.88
CA THR A 107 -2.76 1.80 -12.60
C THR A 107 -1.61 0.80 -12.66
N ARG A 108 -0.42 1.23 -12.27
CA ARG A 108 0.77 0.40 -12.11
C ARG A 108 1.40 0.66 -10.74
N PHE A 109 2.20 -0.29 -10.28
CA PHE A 109 2.92 -0.18 -9.02
C PHE A 109 4.41 -0.29 -9.28
N LEU A 110 5.16 0.64 -8.73
CA LEU A 110 6.62 0.64 -8.77
C LEU A 110 7.13 0.80 -7.35
N SER A 111 8.03 -0.09 -6.94
CA SER A 111 8.67 0.06 -5.65
C SER A 111 9.65 1.22 -5.71
N GLY A 112 9.53 2.18 -4.80
CA GLY A 112 10.60 3.16 -4.58
C GLY A 112 11.89 2.55 -4.01
N SER A 113 12.91 3.37 -3.73
CA SER A 113 14.13 2.91 -3.02
C SER A 113 14.78 4.02 -2.23
N ARG A 114 15.24 3.72 -1.01
CA ARG A 114 15.93 4.70 -0.18
C ARG A 114 17.43 4.37 -0.14
N TYR A 115 18.26 5.41 -0.12
CA TYR A 115 19.71 5.31 0.16
C TYR A 115 20.46 4.28 -0.69
N LEU A 116 20.05 4.09 -1.95
CA LEU A 116 20.80 3.26 -2.89
C LEU A 116 22.16 3.89 -3.18
N LYS A 117 23.19 3.05 -3.30
CA LYS A 117 24.45 3.47 -3.93
C LYS A 117 24.18 3.87 -5.38
N ASP A 118 24.95 4.83 -5.90
CA ASP A 118 24.73 5.40 -7.23
C ASP A 118 24.62 4.33 -8.33
N GLU A 119 25.51 3.34 -8.34
CA GLU A 119 25.48 2.23 -9.32
C GLU A 119 24.14 1.46 -9.28
N VAL A 120 23.60 1.19 -8.09
CA VAL A 120 22.34 0.46 -7.90
C VAL A 120 21.15 1.35 -8.24
N LYS A 121 21.25 2.66 -7.95
CA LYS A 121 20.24 3.65 -8.33
C LYS A 121 20.10 3.73 -9.84
N GLU A 122 21.22 3.82 -10.57
CA GLU A 122 21.22 3.88 -12.04
C GLU A 122 20.70 2.58 -12.67
N GLU A 123 21.10 1.42 -12.13
CA GLU A 123 20.54 0.14 -12.59
C GLU A 123 19.01 0.10 -12.39
N LYS A 124 18.52 0.60 -11.25
CA LYS A 124 17.08 0.67 -10.98
C LYS A 124 16.37 1.63 -11.93
N LYS A 125 16.93 2.82 -12.19
CA LYS A 125 16.37 3.77 -13.17
C LYS A 125 16.24 3.15 -14.55
N LYS A 126 17.28 2.43 -15.01
CA LYS A 126 17.22 1.70 -16.28
C LYS A 126 16.07 0.69 -16.31
N LYS A 127 15.89 -0.12 -15.25
CA LYS A 127 14.77 -1.07 -15.16
C LYS A 127 13.40 -0.39 -15.14
N ILE A 128 13.30 0.77 -14.47
CA ILE A 128 12.07 1.57 -14.48
C ILE A 128 11.79 2.08 -15.90
N ALA A 129 12.78 2.62 -16.59
CA ALA A 129 12.65 3.13 -17.96
C ALA A 129 12.20 2.03 -18.94
N GLU A 130 12.90 0.87 -18.94
CA GLU A 130 12.56 -0.29 -19.78
C GLU A 130 11.11 -0.77 -19.53
N TYR A 131 10.68 -0.77 -18.27
CA TYR A 131 9.31 -1.11 -17.92
C TYR A 131 8.30 -0.07 -18.39
N LEU A 132 8.59 1.21 -18.19
CA LEU A 132 7.69 2.29 -18.60
C LEU A 132 7.54 2.36 -20.11
N GLU A 133 8.59 2.08 -20.89
CA GLU A 133 8.50 1.97 -22.35
C GLU A 133 7.42 0.95 -22.80
N GLN A 134 7.32 -0.19 -22.11
CA GLN A 134 6.26 -1.16 -22.39
C GLN A 134 4.88 -0.63 -21.99
N VAL A 135 4.78 0.03 -20.83
CA VAL A 135 3.53 0.64 -20.38
C VAL A 135 3.08 1.74 -21.34
N LEU A 136 3.99 2.52 -21.91
CA LEU A 136 3.68 3.58 -22.88
C LEU A 136 2.97 3.01 -24.11
N ILE A 137 3.41 1.86 -24.61
CA ILE A 137 2.78 1.17 -25.76
C ILE A 137 1.33 0.79 -25.42
N ASP A 138 1.09 0.25 -24.22
CA ASP A 138 -0.26 -0.10 -23.75
C ASP A 138 -1.16 1.12 -23.62
N ILE A 139 -0.62 2.23 -23.09
CA ILE A 139 -1.33 3.51 -22.97
C ILE A 139 -1.67 4.06 -24.35
N GLU A 140 -0.72 4.12 -25.27
CA GLU A 140 -0.95 4.65 -26.61
C GLU A 140 -2.03 3.85 -27.34
N LYS A 141 -2.04 2.53 -27.19
CA LYS A 141 -3.09 1.67 -27.73
C LYS A 141 -4.47 1.96 -27.12
N LYS A 142 -4.53 2.22 -25.82
CA LYS A 142 -5.80 2.47 -25.10
C LYS A 142 -6.37 3.85 -25.39
N PHE A 143 -5.52 4.87 -25.44
CA PHE A 143 -5.93 6.28 -25.56
C PHE A 143 -5.82 6.83 -26.99
N GLY A 144 -5.15 6.11 -27.90
CA GLY A 144 -4.94 6.53 -29.29
C GLY A 144 -3.94 7.68 -29.44
N ARG A 145 -3.14 7.96 -28.41
CA ARG A 145 -2.15 9.04 -28.36
C ARG A 145 -1.05 8.72 -27.34
N PRO A 146 0.15 9.32 -27.45
CA PRO A 146 1.21 9.17 -26.45
C PRO A 146 0.76 9.62 -25.05
N LEU A 147 1.31 8.98 -24.02
CA LEU A 147 1.06 9.32 -22.62
C LEU A 147 1.39 10.80 -22.36
N HIS A 148 0.42 11.54 -21.86
CA HIS A 148 0.57 12.96 -21.54
C HIS A 148 0.88 13.19 -20.06
N LYS A 149 0.13 12.54 -19.16
CA LYS A 149 0.15 12.88 -17.72
C LYS A 149 0.12 11.64 -16.82
N VAL A 150 1.02 11.64 -15.84
CA VAL A 150 1.14 10.61 -14.79
C VAL A 150 0.83 11.20 -13.43
N LEU A 151 0.10 10.45 -12.60
CA LEU A 151 -0.05 10.73 -11.18
C LEU A 151 0.72 9.70 -10.36
N VAL A 152 1.74 10.13 -9.62
CA VAL A 152 2.50 9.27 -8.70
C VAL A 152 1.88 9.37 -7.31
N VAL A 153 1.53 8.25 -6.70
CA VAL A 153 0.83 8.19 -5.41
C VAL A 153 1.67 7.46 -4.38
N THR A 154 1.86 8.09 -3.21
CA THR A 154 2.49 7.48 -2.04
C THR A 154 1.70 7.79 -0.77
N ASP A 155 2.00 7.10 0.32
CA ASP A 155 1.39 7.36 1.62
C ASP A 155 2.10 8.50 2.35
N VAL A 156 3.42 8.41 2.54
CA VAL A 156 4.17 9.36 3.36
C VAL A 156 5.48 9.74 2.69
N ILE A 157 5.66 11.04 2.54
CA ILE A 157 6.92 11.65 2.14
C ILE A 157 7.68 12.09 3.40
N LYS A 158 8.80 11.42 3.71
CA LYS A 158 9.74 11.90 4.73
C LYS A 158 10.85 12.77 4.13
N THR A 159 11.59 12.19 3.19
CA THR A 159 12.68 12.88 2.48
C THR A 159 12.46 12.89 0.98
N GLY A 160 11.41 12.23 0.47
CA GLY A 160 11.17 12.02 -0.95
C GLY A 160 12.09 11.00 -1.64
N HIS A 161 13.27 10.67 -1.08
CA HIS A 161 14.28 9.85 -1.78
C HIS A 161 13.76 8.51 -2.35
N SER A 162 12.74 7.91 -1.73
CA SER A 162 12.10 6.71 -2.28
C SER A 162 11.54 6.88 -3.68
N LEU A 163 11.06 8.07 -4.04
CA LEU A 163 10.45 8.36 -5.33
C LEU A 163 11.44 8.94 -6.35
N ASP A 164 12.64 9.38 -5.92
CA ASP A 164 13.63 10.00 -6.82
C ASP A 164 13.85 9.20 -8.11
N PRO A 165 14.10 7.86 -8.08
CA PRO A 165 14.34 7.11 -9.32
C PRO A 165 13.13 7.13 -10.28
N ILE A 166 11.91 7.14 -9.75
CA ILE A 166 10.68 7.14 -10.56
C ILE A 166 10.50 8.52 -11.20
N ILE A 167 10.62 9.58 -10.40
CA ILE A 167 10.42 10.96 -10.88
C ILE A 167 11.52 11.37 -11.86
N GLU A 168 12.78 11.01 -11.59
CA GLU A 168 13.90 11.26 -12.50
C GLU A 168 13.66 10.62 -13.87
N VAL A 169 13.24 9.34 -13.91
CA VAL A 169 12.95 8.65 -15.18
C VAL A 169 11.78 9.29 -15.91
N LEU A 170 10.68 9.65 -15.22
CA LEU A 170 9.56 10.35 -15.85
C LEU A 170 10.01 11.68 -16.50
N ASN A 171 10.84 12.45 -15.79
CA ASN A 171 11.40 13.71 -16.28
C ASN A 171 12.35 13.49 -17.47
N GLU A 172 13.23 12.49 -17.41
CA GLU A 172 14.14 12.12 -18.50
C GLU A 172 13.39 11.69 -19.76
N MET A 173 12.23 11.04 -19.60
CA MET A 173 11.33 10.65 -20.69
C MET A 173 10.42 11.79 -21.18
N GLY A 174 10.49 12.98 -20.57
CA GLY A 174 9.65 14.13 -20.92
C GLY A 174 8.16 13.92 -20.61
N ILE A 175 7.82 13.01 -19.69
CA ILE A 175 6.45 12.71 -19.30
C ILE A 175 6.04 13.66 -18.17
N ALA A 176 4.94 14.39 -18.35
CA ALA A 176 4.45 15.28 -17.30
C ALA A 176 3.94 14.44 -16.11
N GLY A 177 4.52 14.68 -14.92
CA GLY A 177 4.14 14.00 -13.69
C GLY A 177 3.59 14.98 -12.66
N GLU A 178 2.73 14.48 -11.78
CA GLU A 178 2.38 15.11 -10.50
C GLU A 178 2.46 14.08 -9.38
N VAL A 179 2.78 14.51 -8.17
CA VAL A 179 2.89 13.64 -7.00
C VAL A 179 1.77 13.94 -6.01
N VAL A 180 1.15 12.89 -5.51
CA VAL A 180 0.19 12.92 -4.41
C VAL A 180 0.75 12.13 -3.24
N SER A 181 0.75 12.74 -2.06
CA SER A 181 1.05 12.06 -0.80
C SER A 181 -0.03 12.32 0.24
N VAL A 182 -0.49 11.26 0.91
CA VAL A 182 -1.40 11.41 2.06
C VAL A 182 -0.78 12.32 3.10
N SER A 183 0.52 12.16 3.39
CA SER A 183 1.21 12.95 4.39
C SER A 183 2.65 13.34 4.00
N VAL A 184 3.14 14.42 4.60
CA VAL A 184 4.56 14.78 4.64
C VAL A 184 5.04 14.83 6.09
N LEU A 185 6.25 14.34 6.36
CA LEU A 185 6.93 14.55 7.65
C LEU A 185 7.82 15.77 7.58
N ASP A 186 7.98 16.44 8.71
CA ASP A 186 8.82 17.62 8.90
C ASP A 186 8.33 18.89 8.16
N GLY A 187 7.11 18.85 7.59
CA GLY A 187 6.36 20.02 7.13
C GLY A 187 6.94 20.75 5.91
N GLU A 188 6.69 22.06 5.84
CA GLU A 188 6.99 22.91 4.68
C GLU A 188 8.45 22.85 4.16
N PRO A 189 9.50 22.79 5.01
CA PRO A 189 10.88 22.71 4.53
C PRO A 189 11.13 21.51 3.59
N VAL A 190 10.56 20.34 3.92
CA VAL A 190 10.67 19.13 3.09
C VAL A 190 9.90 19.31 1.79
N VAL A 191 8.72 19.94 1.85
CA VAL A 191 7.88 20.20 0.67
C VAL A 191 8.63 21.08 -0.33
N GLU A 192 9.24 22.16 0.13
CA GLU A 192 9.99 23.08 -0.72
C GLU A 192 11.25 22.44 -1.29
N GLU A 193 11.99 21.65 -0.50
CA GLU A 193 13.12 20.86 -1.01
C GLU A 193 12.69 19.94 -2.15
N ILE A 194 11.58 19.23 -1.96
CA ILE A 194 11.07 18.26 -2.92
C ILE A 194 10.57 18.93 -4.20
N LYS A 195 9.79 20.01 -4.09
CA LYS A 195 9.33 20.77 -5.28
C LYS A 195 10.52 21.26 -6.11
N ASN A 196 11.56 21.76 -5.45
CA ASN A 196 12.77 22.24 -6.12
C ASN A 196 13.56 21.11 -6.82
N ARG A 197 13.67 19.95 -6.16
CA ARG A 197 14.40 18.79 -6.69
C ARG A 197 13.64 18.12 -7.83
N TRP A 198 12.37 17.82 -7.63
CA TRP A 198 11.57 17.06 -8.59
C TRP A 198 11.05 17.90 -9.74
N LYS A 199 10.87 19.21 -9.53
CA LYS A 199 10.33 20.15 -10.53
C LYS A 199 8.96 19.71 -11.07
N VAL A 200 8.18 19.03 -10.24
CA VAL A 200 6.80 18.61 -10.52
C VAL A 200 5.89 19.11 -9.39
N PRO A 201 4.59 19.34 -9.66
CA PRO A 201 3.60 19.60 -8.62
C PRO A 201 3.56 18.47 -7.57
N VAL A 202 3.44 18.85 -6.30
CA VAL A 202 3.29 17.93 -5.17
C VAL A 202 2.08 18.35 -4.34
N HIS A 203 1.13 17.43 -4.19
CA HIS A 203 -0.14 17.62 -3.50
C HIS A 203 -0.15 16.81 -2.21
N LEU A 204 -0.51 17.46 -1.10
CA LEU A 204 -0.33 16.91 0.24
C LEU A 204 -1.63 16.97 1.05
N GLY A 205 -1.95 15.85 1.71
CA GLY A 205 -3.15 15.74 2.53
C GLY A 205 -2.97 16.17 3.99
N ALA A 206 -1.82 15.84 4.59
CA ALA A 206 -1.55 16.03 6.01
C ALA A 206 -0.07 16.27 6.31
N ASP A 207 0.21 16.75 7.51
CA ASP A 207 1.53 17.00 8.10
C ASP A 207 1.85 16.07 9.29
N TYR A 208 1.05 15.00 9.45
CA TYR A 208 1.19 14.00 10.51
C TYR A 208 1.30 12.59 9.93
N LEU A 209 1.90 11.66 10.68
CA LEU A 209 2.04 10.27 10.23
C LEU A 209 0.70 9.52 10.43
N PRO A 210 0.02 9.06 9.36
CA PRO A 210 -1.21 8.28 9.52
C PRO A 210 -0.91 6.90 10.11
N ASP A 211 -1.84 6.33 10.88
CA ASP A 211 -1.68 5.04 11.57
C ASP A 211 -1.48 3.86 10.60
N ILE A 212 -1.92 4.02 9.34
CA ILE A 212 -1.69 3.05 8.27
C ILE A 212 -0.21 2.96 7.84
N TYR A 213 0.59 3.99 8.13
CA TYR A 213 2.00 3.99 7.79
C TYR A 213 2.73 2.84 8.49
N GLY A 214 3.57 2.13 7.74
CA GLY A 214 4.32 0.99 8.26
C GLY A 214 3.49 -0.29 8.46
N GLN A 215 2.19 -0.28 8.15
CA GLN A 215 1.33 -1.48 8.19
C GLN A 215 1.56 -2.37 6.96
N GLN A 216 2.77 -2.95 6.85
CA GLN A 216 3.20 -3.78 5.71
C GLN A 216 2.29 -4.99 5.45
N LYS A 217 1.57 -5.48 6.46
CA LYS A 217 0.58 -6.56 6.27
C LYS A 217 -0.58 -6.13 5.36
N LEU A 218 -1.04 -4.88 5.49
CA LEU A 218 -2.21 -4.37 4.76
C LEU A 218 -1.91 -4.09 3.28
N SER A 219 -0.65 -3.84 2.92
CA SER A 219 -0.26 -3.71 1.51
C SER A 219 -0.26 -5.06 0.76
N GLY A 220 -0.14 -6.16 1.52
CA GLY A 220 0.01 -7.51 1.00
C GLY A 220 1.32 -7.80 0.29
N VAL A 221 2.27 -6.86 0.33
CA VAL A 221 3.56 -6.98 -0.33
C VAL A 221 4.68 -6.39 0.51
N VAL A 222 5.87 -6.92 0.28
CA VAL A 222 7.10 -6.54 0.97
C VAL A 222 8.07 -5.99 -0.06
N LYS A 223 8.54 -4.78 0.23
CA LYS A 223 9.45 -4.05 -0.64
C LYS A 223 10.86 -4.60 -0.52
N GLN A 224 11.54 -4.73 -1.64
CA GLN A 224 12.98 -4.95 -1.69
C GLN A 224 13.62 -3.79 -2.45
N GLU A 225 14.59 -3.12 -1.84
CA GLU A 225 15.09 -1.83 -2.31
C GLU A 225 15.68 -1.88 -3.74
N SER A 226 16.27 -2.99 -4.16
CA SER A 226 16.86 -3.13 -5.50
C SER A 226 15.89 -3.65 -6.57
N ARG A 227 14.70 -4.11 -6.18
CA ARG A 227 13.73 -4.68 -7.12
C ARG A 227 12.83 -3.62 -7.73
N LEU A 228 12.21 -3.94 -8.85
CA LEU A 228 11.23 -3.09 -9.51
C LEU A 228 9.85 -3.21 -8.84
N PHE A 229 9.46 -4.43 -8.53
CA PHE A 229 8.20 -4.76 -7.86
C PHE A 229 8.45 -5.37 -6.49
N ALA A 230 7.51 -5.16 -5.58
CA ALA A 230 7.48 -5.82 -4.30
C ALA A 230 7.08 -7.29 -4.44
N GLU A 231 7.52 -8.11 -3.49
CA GLU A 231 7.12 -9.52 -3.42
C GLU A 231 5.84 -9.65 -2.61
N THR A 232 5.01 -10.64 -2.93
CA THR A 232 3.85 -10.96 -2.09
C THR A 232 4.31 -11.33 -0.69
N TYR A 233 3.55 -10.90 0.32
CA TYR A 233 3.87 -11.16 1.73
C TYR A 233 4.11 -12.66 2.01
N LYS A 234 3.28 -13.53 1.39
CA LYS A 234 3.42 -14.99 1.46
C LYS A 234 4.80 -15.48 1.00
N ASN A 235 5.30 -14.95 -0.12
CA ASN A 235 6.57 -15.39 -0.70
C ASN A 235 7.76 -14.83 0.09
N ALA A 236 7.68 -13.55 0.50
CA ALA A 236 8.78 -12.87 1.18
C ALA A 236 9.10 -13.47 2.55
N TRP A 237 8.08 -13.91 3.29
CA TRP A 237 8.22 -14.38 4.67
C TRP A 237 8.07 -15.89 4.85
N GLY A 238 7.83 -16.65 3.77
CA GLY A 238 7.65 -18.10 3.85
C GLY A 238 6.44 -18.51 4.69
N VAL A 239 5.38 -17.69 4.66
CA VAL A 239 4.24 -17.81 5.55
C VAL A 239 3.42 -19.06 5.22
N GLY A 240 2.99 -19.81 6.24
CA GLY A 240 2.13 -20.98 6.08
C GLY A 240 0.78 -20.65 5.42
N ALA A 241 0.09 -21.66 4.87
CA ALA A 241 -1.17 -21.45 4.14
C ALA A 241 -2.24 -20.74 4.98
N GLU A 242 -2.41 -21.16 6.25
CA GLU A 242 -3.42 -20.58 7.16
C GLU A 242 -3.17 -19.08 7.44
N GLU A 243 -1.94 -18.70 7.77
CA GLU A 243 -1.60 -17.29 8.04
C GLU A 243 -1.64 -16.45 6.74
N GLY A 244 -1.31 -17.06 5.60
CA GLY A 244 -1.47 -16.46 4.29
C GLY A 244 -2.94 -16.13 3.95
N GLU A 245 -3.87 -17.04 4.23
CA GLU A 245 -5.31 -16.81 4.04
C GLU A 245 -5.83 -15.69 4.94
N LYS A 246 -5.44 -15.68 6.22
CA LYS A 246 -5.81 -14.62 7.18
C LYS A 246 -5.28 -13.25 6.76
N THR A 247 -4.03 -13.20 6.31
CA THR A 247 -3.42 -11.97 5.79
C THR A 247 -4.18 -11.48 4.55
N GLN A 248 -4.56 -12.40 3.65
CA GLN A 248 -5.35 -12.06 2.47
C GLN A 248 -6.74 -11.51 2.83
N GLU A 249 -7.39 -12.06 3.85
CA GLU A 249 -8.66 -11.55 4.38
C GLU A 249 -8.51 -10.11 4.90
N GLN A 250 -7.46 -9.83 5.69
CA GLN A 250 -7.14 -8.47 6.17
C GLN A 250 -6.94 -7.48 5.01
N ILE A 251 -6.19 -7.88 3.97
CA ILE A 251 -5.94 -7.07 2.77
C ILE A 251 -7.24 -6.79 2.02
N ASN A 252 -8.09 -7.81 1.83
CA ASN A 252 -9.36 -7.64 1.14
C ASN A 252 -10.28 -6.68 1.91
N LYS A 253 -10.40 -6.87 3.23
CA LYS A 253 -11.15 -5.96 4.10
C LYS A 253 -10.62 -4.53 4.02
N ALA A 254 -9.31 -4.35 4.03
CA ALA A 254 -8.68 -3.04 3.88
C ALA A 254 -9.06 -2.37 2.55
N ARG A 255 -9.03 -3.13 1.45
CA ARG A 255 -9.43 -2.64 0.11
C ARG A 255 -10.90 -2.27 0.05
N ASP A 256 -11.79 -3.06 0.63
CA ASP A 256 -13.23 -2.76 0.65
C ASP A 256 -13.50 -1.45 1.41
N ILE A 257 -12.81 -1.23 2.52
CA ILE A 257 -12.93 0.02 3.30
C ILE A 257 -12.37 1.20 2.51
N ALA A 258 -11.23 1.03 1.84
CA ALA A 258 -10.62 2.04 0.98
C ALA A 258 -11.54 2.41 -0.20
N ASP A 259 -12.18 1.44 -0.84
CA ASP A 259 -13.15 1.65 -1.91
C ASP A 259 -14.38 2.41 -1.43
N ASN A 260 -14.93 2.06 -0.26
CA ASN A 260 -16.05 2.76 0.34
C ASN A 260 -15.68 4.20 0.71
N LEU A 261 -14.50 4.41 1.28
CA LEU A 261 -13.97 5.73 1.59
C LEU A 261 -13.84 6.59 0.32
N ALA A 262 -13.30 6.03 -0.75
CA ALA A 262 -13.16 6.71 -2.03
C ALA A 262 -14.52 7.16 -2.60
N VAL A 263 -15.53 6.29 -2.55
CA VAL A 263 -16.90 6.61 -3.00
C VAL A 263 -17.49 7.75 -2.16
N GLU A 264 -17.35 7.69 -0.84
CA GLU A 264 -17.89 8.71 0.06
C GLU A 264 -17.22 10.08 -0.17
N VAL A 265 -15.89 10.11 -0.21
CA VAL A 265 -15.12 11.34 -0.43
C VAL A 265 -15.41 11.94 -1.80
N TYR A 266 -15.45 11.14 -2.87
CA TYR A 266 -15.81 11.63 -4.20
C TYR A 266 -17.24 12.16 -4.25
N THR A 267 -18.21 11.47 -3.62
CA THR A 267 -19.61 11.90 -3.58
C THR A 267 -19.73 13.26 -2.89
N LYS A 268 -19.07 13.44 -1.74
CA LYS A 268 -19.05 14.73 -1.03
C LYS A 268 -18.40 15.83 -1.85
N TRP A 269 -17.24 15.57 -2.45
CA TRP A 269 -16.56 16.54 -3.33
C TRP A 269 -17.43 16.95 -4.51
N LYS A 270 -18.07 15.98 -5.19
CA LYS A 270 -18.99 16.25 -6.29
C LYS A 270 -20.11 17.19 -5.87
N THR A 271 -20.79 16.92 -4.75
CA THR A 271 -21.91 17.76 -4.27
C THR A 271 -21.53 19.19 -3.92
N THR A 272 -20.24 19.47 -3.71
CA THR A 272 -19.74 20.81 -3.35
C THR A 272 -19.18 21.57 -4.56
N HIS A 273 -18.93 20.89 -5.69
CA HIS A 273 -18.25 21.44 -6.87
C HIS A 273 -19.07 21.35 -8.17
N THR A 274 -20.29 20.79 -8.13
CA THR A 274 -21.27 20.80 -9.23
C THR A 274 -22.50 21.62 -8.87
#